data_AF-A0A350XKF1-F1
#
_entry.id   AF-A0A350XKF1-F1
#
_cell.length_a   1.000
_cell.length_b   1.000
_cell.length_c   1.000
_cell.angle_alpha   90.00
_cell.angle_beta   90.00
_cell.angle_gamma   90.00
#
_symmetry.space_group_name_H-M   'P 1'
#
loop_
_entity.id
_entity.type
_entity.pdbx_description
1 polymer ?
#
loop_
_entity_poly.entity_id
_entity_poly.type
_entity_poly.pdbx_seq_one_letter_code
_entity_poly.pdbx_strand_id
1 'polypeptide(L)'
;MKVLFNRQLITQTLFDSGALSALGSIIHNFSEPGEYYGTILRETQTEGSFRLTVDENSPTMQVKIDLAKLTPESQFVINPKGYTVFYVSSGAGGYAVVASKINPESASILFDSRELKEGDLLAVTLIRPGTYSVTNVNNGTKGEIVVSLPAREATTFRPSGTVSIECTENGFVPDKIAIESTQGQIYSFRTPSRILIELVTPDDSSTGLRATDETASQQKVVRWRKPLPPNG
;
A
#
# COMPACT_ATOMS: atom_id res chain seq x y z
N MET A 1 30.18 2.40 9.41
CA MET A 1 29.13 1.48 8.91
C MET A 1 28.27 2.28 7.92
N LYS A 2 28.29 1.95 6.63
CA LYS A 2 27.50 2.65 5.62
C LYS A 2 26.12 1.98 5.58
N VAL A 3 25.12 2.61 6.16
CA VAL A 3 23.74 2.09 6.13
C VAL A 3 23.25 2.20 4.69
N LEU A 4 23.01 1.07 4.04
CA LEU A 4 22.32 1.01 2.77
C LEU A 4 20.82 1.12 3.08
N PHE A 5 20.24 2.28 2.82
CA PHE A 5 18.83 2.54 3.03
C PHE A 5 18.15 2.78 1.68
N ASN A 6 16.97 2.18 1.46
CA ASN A 6 16.17 2.45 0.27
C ASN A 6 15.53 3.84 0.37
N ARG A 7 16.28 4.87 -0.02
CA ARG A 7 15.88 6.27 0.08
C ARG A 7 14.51 6.54 -0.55
N GLN A 8 14.17 5.82 -1.61
CA GLN A 8 12.91 5.99 -2.31
C GLN A 8 11.69 5.73 -1.42
N LEU A 9 11.77 4.80 -0.46
CA LEU A 9 10.65 4.52 0.47
C LEU A 9 10.32 5.72 1.37
N ILE A 10 11.32 6.46 1.85
CA ILE A 10 11.10 7.57 2.81
C ILE A 10 10.93 8.92 2.13
N THR A 11 11.40 9.04 0.88
CA THR A 11 11.25 10.26 0.09
C THR A 11 10.06 10.18 -0.88
N GLN A 12 9.27 9.11 -0.84
CA GLN A 12 8.11 8.97 -1.70
C GLN A 12 7.06 10.04 -1.33
N THR A 13 6.78 10.92 -2.29
CA THR A 13 5.78 11.99 -2.17
C THR A 13 4.57 11.79 -3.09
N LEU A 14 4.63 10.77 -3.95
CA LEU A 14 3.63 10.42 -4.93
C LEU A 14 3.28 8.95 -4.77
N PHE A 15 2.00 8.62 -4.72
CA PHE A 15 1.49 7.25 -4.81
C PHE A 15 0.40 7.19 -5.87
N ASP A 16 0.44 6.18 -6.72
CA ASP A 16 -0.55 5.93 -7.77
C ASP A 16 -0.94 4.45 -7.74
N SER A 17 -2.23 4.17 -7.52
CA SER A 17 -2.77 2.81 -7.52
C SER A 17 -2.56 2.07 -8.85
N GLY A 18 -2.51 2.79 -9.98
CA GLY A 18 -2.23 2.20 -11.29
C GLY A 18 -0.76 2.01 -11.61
N ALA A 19 0.14 2.40 -10.70
CA ALA A 19 1.58 2.28 -10.82
C ALA A 19 2.17 1.91 -9.45
N LEU A 20 1.75 0.74 -8.93
CA LEU A 20 1.94 0.31 -7.55
C LEU A 20 3.42 0.38 -7.12
N SER A 21 3.64 0.94 -5.94
CA SER A 21 4.94 0.96 -5.26
C SER A 21 4.90 0.14 -3.97
N ALA A 22 6.05 0.03 -3.29
CA ALA A 22 6.18 -0.73 -2.06
C ALA A 22 5.37 -0.20 -0.86
N LEU A 23 4.77 0.98 -0.97
CA LEU A 23 3.92 1.57 0.09
C LEU A 23 2.42 1.27 -0.11
N GLY A 24 2.07 0.49 -1.12
CA GLY A 24 0.69 0.08 -1.33
C GLY A 24 0.55 -1.40 -1.65
N SER A 25 -0.68 -1.89 -1.48
CA SER A 25 -1.09 -3.21 -1.97
C SER A 25 -2.54 -3.16 -2.45
N ILE A 26 -2.85 -4.02 -3.42
CA ILE A 26 -4.18 -4.16 -3.98
C ILE A 26 -4.69 -5.54 -3.61
N ILE A 27 -5.92 -5.60 -3.11
CA ILE A 27 -6.59 -6.81 -2.71
C ILE A 27 -7.77 -7.03 -3.65
N HIS A 28 -7.80 -8.19 -4.30
CA HIS A 28 -8.83 -8.56 -5.27
C HIS A 28 -9.33 -9.97 -5.00
N ASN A 29 -10.62 -10.21 -5.24
CA ASN A 29 -11.24 -11.53 -5.15
C ASN A 29 -11.56 -12.06 -6.55
N PHE A 30 -10.92 -13.17 -6.93
CA PHE A 30 -11.29 -13.94 -8.10
C PHE A 30 -12.38 -14.94 -7.70
N SER A 31 -13.65 -14.56 -7.86
CA SER A 31 -14.79 -15.32 -7.34
C SER A 31 -15.21 -16.51 -8.19
N GLU A 32 -14.89 -16.51 -9.49
CA GLU A 32 -15.25 -17.60 -10.38
C GLU A 32 -14.16 -18.68 -10.42
N PRO A 33 -14.50 -19.96 -10.21
CA PRO A 33 -13.57 -21.06 -10.42
C PRO A 33 -12.99 -21.07 -11.84
N GLY A 34 -11.73 -21.51 -11.95
CA GLY A 34 -11.02 -21.66 -13.21
C GLY A 34 -9.56 -21.21 -13.17
N GLU A 35 -8.94 -21.24 -14.34
CA GLU A 35 -7.55 -20.88 -14.55
C GLU A 35 -7.44 -19.43 -15.05
N TYR A 36 -6.52 -18.67 -14.47
CA TYR A 36 -6.28 -17.28 -14.79
C TYR A 36 -4.81 -17.08 -15.18
N TYR A 37 -4.59 -16.21 -16.15
CA TYR A 37 -3.28 -15.74 -16.54
C TYR A 37 -3.13 -14.28 -16.15
N GLY A 38 -2.15 -13.98 -15.31
CA GLY A 38 -1.80 -12.63 -14.91
C GLY A 38 -0.56 -12.16 -15.63
N THR A 39 -0.62 -10.95 -16.19
CA THR A 39 0.51 -10.24 -16.80
C THR A 39 0.88 -9.07 -15.91
N ILE A 40 2.16 -8.98 -15.56
CA ILE A 40 2.72 -7.85 -14.82
C ILE A 40 3.25 -6.84 -15.81
N LEU A 41 2.82 -5.60 -15.63
CA LEU A 41 3.25 -4.48 -16.44
C LEU A 41 4.07 -3.53 -15.56
N ARG A 42 5.06 -2.89 -16.16
CA ARG A 42 5.69 -1.69 -15.64
C ARG A 42 5.73 -0.68 -16.76
N GLU A 43 5.06 0.44 -16.57
CA GLU A 43 4.73 1.38 -17.64
C GLU A 43 3.98 0.67 -18.77
N THR A 44 4.64 0.42 -19.91
CA THR A 44 4.07 -0.30 -21.07
C THR A 44 4.77 -1.62 -21.35
N GLN A 45 5.73 -2.04 -20.52
CA GLN A 45 6.52 -3.25 -20.73
C GLN A 45 6.01 -4.39 -19.86
N THR A 46 5.98 -5.59 -20.42
CA THR A 46 5.71 -6.81 -19.66
C THR A 46 6.96 -7.20 -18.87
N GLU A 47 6.87 -7.18 -17.55
CA GLU A 47 7.96 -7.56 -16.64
C GLU A 47 7.90 -9.03 -16.25
N GLY A 48 6.72 -9.65 -16.34
CA GLY A 48 6.54 -11.05 -15.96
C GLY A 48 5.09 -11.50 -16.05
N SER A 49 4.86 -12.74 -15.64
CA SER A 49 3.53 -13.34 -15.64
C SER A 49 3.39 -14.38 -14.54
N PHE A 50 2.16 -14.72 -14.19
CA PHE A 50 1.84 -15.81 -13.29
C PHE A 50 0.59 -16.55 -13.73
N ARG A 51 0.41 -17.78 -13.22
CA ARG A 51 -0.86 -18.51 -13.29
C ARG A 51 -1.52 -18.52 -11.93
N LEU A 52 -2.85 -18.37 -11.92
CA LEU A 52 -3.66 -18.47 -10.73
C LEU A 52 -4.81 -19.44 -10.99
N THR A 53 -4.86 -20.52 -10.21
CA THR A 53 -5.98 -21.45 -10.19
C THR A 53 -6.93 -21.04 -9.07
N VAL A 54 -8.20 -20.81 -9.42
CA VAL A 54 -9.29 -20.63 -8.45
C VAL A 54 -10.02 -21.98 -8.32
N ASP A 55 -9.84 -22.64 -7.18
CA ASP A 55 -10.36 -23.98 -6.89
C ASP A 55 -11.20 -23.98 -5.61
N GLU A 56 -12.46 -24.42 -5.74
CA GLU A 56 -13.42 -24.53 -4.63
C GLU A 56 -12.94 -25.46 -3.51
N ASN A 57 -12.10 -26.44 -3.82
CA ASN A 57 -11.56 -27.40 -2.87
C ASN A 57 -10.26 -26.91 -2.20
N SER A 58 -9.69 -25.81 -2.69
CA SER A 58 -8.47 -25.26 -2.11
C SER A 58 -8.75 -24.73 -0.70
N PRO A 59 -7.96 -25.10 0.32
CA PRO A 59 -8.06 -24.51 1.66
C PRO A 59 -7.45 -23.11 1.72
N THR A 60 -6.75 -22.66 0.67
CA THR A 60 -6.03 -21.39 0.64
C THR A 60 -7.00 -20.22 0.49
N MET A 61 -7.19 -19.45 1.56
CA MET A 61 -8.07 -18.27 1.58
C MET A 61 -7.35 -16.96 1.24
N GLN A 62 -6.03 -16.99 1.14
CA GLN A 62 -5.23 -15.81 0.79
C GLN A 62 -3.97 -16.21 0.05
N VAL A 63 -3.65 -15.49 -1.02
CA VAL A 63 -2.34 -15.57 -1.67
C VAL A 63 -1.72 -14.18 -1.79
N LYS A 64 -0.40 -14.10 -1.66
CA LYS A 64 0.36 -12.85 -1.77
C LYS A 64 1.28 -12.95 -2.98
N ILE A 65 1.12 -12.03 -3.92
CA ILE A 65 1.85 -12.00 -5.19
C ILE A 65 2.74 -10.77 -5.19
N ASP A 66 4.05 -11.01 -5.09
CA ASP A 66 5.07 -9.97 -5.14
C ASP A 66 5.43 -9.67 -6.61
N LEU A 67 4.94 -8.54 -7.10
CA LEU A 67 5.10 -8.14 -8.51
C LEU A 67 6.56 -7.93 -8.91
N ALA A 68 7.47 -7.72 -7.94
CA ALA A 68 8.89 -7.52 -8.19
C ALA A 68 9.72 -8.83 -8.20
N LYS A 69 9.11 -9.98 -7.90
CA LYS A 69 9.84 -11.25 -7.72
C LYS A 69 9.22 -12.44 -8.45
N LEU A 70 8.32 -12.21 -9.39
CA LEU A 70 7.74 -13.30 -10.17
C LEU A 70 8.76 -13.90 -11.15
N THR A 71 8.65 -15.21 -11.34
CA THR A 71 9.34 -15.98 -12.36
C THR A 71 8.32 -16.58 -13.33
N PRO A 72 8.71 -16.99 -14.54
CA PRO A 72 7.79 -17.62 -15.51
C PRO A 72 7.02 -18.84 -14.97
N GLU A 73 7.55 -19.52 -13.96
CA GLU A 73 6.97 -20.70 -13.31
C GLU A 73 6.06 -20.35 -12.11
N SER A 74 5.82 -19.06 -11.85
CA SER A 74 5.00 -18.64 -10.70
C SER A 74 3.55 -19.09 -10.85
N GLN A 75 3.15 -20.01 -9.98
CA GLN A 75 1.81 -20.59 -9.93
C GLN A 75 1.22 -20.44 -8.53
N PHE A 76 -0.05 -20.09 -8.48
CA PHE A 76 -0.79 -19.83 -7.26
C PHE A 76 -2.12 -20.57 -7.30
N VAL A 77 -2.61 -21.01 -6.14
CA VAL A 77 -3.93 -21.64 -6.00
C VAL A 77 -4.67 -20.96 -4.86
N ILE A 78 -5.92 -20.58 -5.09
CA ILE A 78 -6.76 -19.92 -4.10
C ILE A 78 -8.20 -20.45 -4.14
N ASN A 79 -8.89 -20.38 -3.02
CA ASN A 79 -10.32 -20.59 -2.95
C ASN A 79 -11.07 -19.40 -3.58
N PRO A 80 -12.20 -19.59 -4.28
CA PRO A 80 -13.03 -18.49 -4.80
C PRO A 80 -13.55 -17.53 -3.73
N LYS A 81 -13.60 -17.94 -2.46
CA LYS A 81 -13.94 -17.08 -1.33
C LYS A 81 -12.73 -16.34 -0.73
N GLY A 82 -11.54 -16.59 -1.25
CA GLY A 82 -10.27 -16.04 -0.79
C GLY A 82 -9.84 -14.78 -1.52
N TYR A 83 -8.79 -14.14 -1.02
CA TYR A 83 -8.28 -12.88 -1.59
C TYR A 83 -6.84 -12.98 -2.09
N THR A 84 -6.60 -12.42 -3.27
CA THR A 84 -5.27 -12.21 -3.80
C THR A 84 -4.77 -10.83 -3.38
N VAL A 85 -3.57 -10.77 -2.80
CA VAL A 85 -2.92 -9.52 -2.41
C VAL A 85 -1.72 -9.28 -3.32
N PHE A 86 -1.81 -8.26 -4.16
CA PHE A 86 -0.72 -7.79 -5.01
C PHE A 86 0.08 -6.72 -4.28
N TYR A 87 1.39 -6.87 -4.23
CA TYR A 87 2.30 -5.92 -3.58
C TYR A 87 3.67 -5.90 -4.27
N VAL A 88 4.49 -4.92 -3.91
CA VAL A 88 5.84 -4.74 -4.47
C VAL A 88 6.84 -4.75 -3.31
N SER A 89 7.70 -5.77 -3.21
CA SER A 89 8.66 -5.81 -2.08
C SER A 89 9.97 -5.06 -2.32
N SER A 90 10.28 -4.71 -3.58
CA SER A 90 11.55 -4.09 -3.95
C SER A 90 11.45 -3.27 -5.24
N GLY A 91 12.50 -2.49 -5.52
CA GLY A 91 12.57 -1.66 -6.71
C GLY A 91 11.85 -0.33 -6.56
N ALA A 92 11.74 0.39 -7.68
CA ALA A 92 11.20 1.74 -7.72
C ALA A 92 9.67 1.82 -7.77
N GLY A 93 8.98 0.67 -7.77
CA GLY A 93 7.54 0.61 -8.05
C GLY A 93 7.20 0.82 -9.52
N GLY A 94 5.97 1.25 -9.77
CA GLY A 94 5.42 1.44 -11.12
C GLY A 94 4.74 0.20 -11.70
N TYR A 95 4.41 -0.78 -10.86
CA TYR A 95 3.85 -2.05 -11.31
C TYR A 95 2.34 -1.99 -11.46
N ALA A 96 1.83 -2.66 -12.48
CA ALA A 96 0.42 -2.96 -12.64
C ALA A 96 0.24 -4.45 -12.96
N VAL A 97 -0.96 -4.97 -12.73
CA VAL A 97 -1.32 -6.33 -13.10
C VAL A 97 -2.61 -6.32 -13.90
N VAL A 98 -2.61 -7.11 -14.97
CA VAL A 98 -3.81 -7.41 -15.76
C VAL A 98 -4.01 -8.91 -15.72
N ALA A 99 -5.20 -9.37 -15.36
CA ALA A 99 -5.54 -10.78 -15.34
C ALA A 99 -6.74 -11.10 -16.22
N SER A 100 -6.64 -12.20 -16.95
CA SER A 100 -7.68 -12.75 -17.81
C SER A 100 -7.90 -14.21 -17.48
N LYS A 101 -9.15 -14.68 -17.56
CA LYS A 101 -9.46 -16.10 -17.49
C LYS A 101 -8.92 -16.80 -18.73
N ILE A 102 -8.26 -17.94 -18.54
CA ILE A 102 -7.78 -18.78 -19.63
C ILE A 102 -9.00 -19.53 -20.18
N ASN A 103 -9.66 -18.94 -21.18
CA ASN A 103 -10.75 -19.57 -21.92
C ASN A 103 -10.33 -19.76 -23.41
N PRO A 104 -10.49 -20.94 -24.01
CA PRO A 104 -10.21 -21.16 -25.42
C PRO A 104 -11.03 -20.29 -26.39
N GLU A 105 -12.18 -19.76 -26.00
CA GLU A 105 -13.08 -19.03 -26.93
C GLU A 105 -12.97 -17.50 -26.88
N SER A 106 -12.47 -16.91 -25.79
CA SER A 106 -12.14 -15.47 -25.73
C SER A 106 -11.35 -15.12 -24.46
N ALA A 107 -10.24 -14.40 -24.62
CA ALA A 107 -9.54 -13.79 -23.49
C ALA A 107 -10.16 -12.41 -23.19
N SER A 108 -11.09 -12.36 -22.24
CA SER A 108 -11.55 -11.09 -21.67
C SER A 108 -10.68 -10.73 -20.46
N ILE A 109 -10.21 -9.49 -20.39
CA ILE A 109 -9.59 -8.94 -19.19
C ILE A 109 -10.66 -8.90 -18.10
N LEU A 110 -10.41 -9.58 -16.98
CA LEU A 110 -11.32 -9.61 -15.84
C LEU A 110 -10.85 -8.67 -14.73
N PHE A 111 -9.55 -8.44 -14.64
CA PHE A 111 -8.97 -7.56 -13.64
C PHE A 111 -7.86 -6.72 -14.26
N ASP A 112 -7.85 -5.43 -13.95
CA ASP A 112 -6.80 -4.49 -14.30
C ASP A 112 -6.56 -3.57 -13.10
N SER A 113 -5.38 -3.69 -12.47
CA SER A 113 -5.08 -2.94 -11.26
C SER A 113 -4.96 -1.42 -11.47
N ARG A 114 -4.98 -0.96 -12.73
CA ARG A 114 -4.97 0.48 -13.07
C ARG A 114 -6.33 1.13 -12.87
N GLU A 115 -7.39 0.33 -12.78
CA GLU A 115 -8.75 0.78 -12.49
C GLU A 115 -9.41 -0.19 -11.50
N LEU A 116 -9.50 0.24 -10.25
CA LEU A 116 -10.10 -0.53 -9.16
C LEU A 116 -11.61 -0.36 -9.16
N LYS A 117 -12.32 -1.45 -8.88
CA LYS A 117 -13.78 -1.54 -8.96
C LYS A 117 -14.37 -1.99 -7.63
N GLU A 118 -15.69 -2.02 -7.58
CA GLU A 118 -16.39 -2.57 -6.42
C GLU A 118 -15.94 -4.00 -6.12
N GLY A 119 -15.66 -4.26 -4.84
CA GLY A 119 -15.07 -5.53 -4.37
C GLY A 119 -13.54 -5.49 -4.22
N ASP A 120 -12.85 -4.54 -4.87
CA ASP A 120 -11.42 -4.33 -4.67
C ASP A 120 -11.16 -3.53 -3.41
N LEU A 121 -9.98 -3.73 -2.82
CA LEU A 121 -9.44 -2.85 -1.78
C LEU A 121 -8.04 -2.38 -2.16
N LEU A 122 -7.72 -1.16 -1.77
CA LEU A 122 -6.38 -0.61 -1.85
C LEU A 122 -5.92 -0.27 -0.44
N ALA A 123 -4.80 -0.85 -0.01
CA ALA A 123 -4.14 -0.48 1.24
C ALA A 123 -2.92 0.39 0.95
N VAL A 124 -2.78 1.51 1.65
CA VAL A 124 -1.67 2.48 1.48
C VAL A 124 -1.09 2.88 2.83
N THR A 125 0.22 3.06 2.88
CA THR A 125 0.92 3.62 4.03
C THR A 125 1.71 4.85 3.61
N LEU A 126 1.46 6.00 4.26
CA LEU A 126 2.21 7.23 4.04
C LEU A 126 3.26 7.40 5.14
N ILE A 127 4.48 7.80 4.76
CA ILE A 127 5.60 7.92 5.69
C ILE A 127 5.93 9.38 5.97
N ARG A 128 6.04 10.23 4.94
CA ARG A 128 6.49 11.61 5.14
C ARG A 128 5.36 12.47 5.72
N PRO A 129 5.61 13.25 6.78
CA PRO A 129 4.63 14.20 7.31
C PRO A 129 4.30 15.32 6.32
N GLY A 130 3.08 15.83 6.42
CA GLY A 130 2.59 16.92 5.59
C GLY A 130 1.13 16.73 5.17
N THR A 131 0.67 17.64 4.33
CA THR A 131 -0.68 17.60 3.75
C THR A 131 -0.61 17.01 2.35
N TYR A 132 -1.38 15.95 2.13
CA TYR A 132 -1.52 15.28 0.86
C TYR A 132 -2.90 15.54 0.26
N SER A 133 -2.94 15.69 -1.06
CA SER A 133 -4.17 15.59 -1.84
C SER A 133 -4.36 14.14 -2.26
N VAL A 134 -5.56 13.60 -2.06
CA VAL A 134 -5.99 12.35 -2.69
C VAL A 134 -6.97 12.67 -3.80
N THR A 135 -6.77 12.07 -4.98
CA THR A 135 -7.60 12.30 -6.17
C THR A 135 -8.00 10.97 -6.77
N ASN A 136 -9.28 10.81 -7.11
CA ASN A 136 -9.68 9.77 -8.04
C ASN A 136 -9.53 10.33 -9.46
N VAL A 137 -8.55 9.84 -10.20
CA VAL A 137 -8.18 10.36 -11.53
C VAL A 137 -9.32 10.15 -12.54
N ASN A 138 -10.17 9.14 -12.33
CA ASN A 138 -11.22 8.80 -13.29
C ASN A 138 -12.37 9.81 -13.32
N ASN A 139 -12.70 10.44 -12.19
CA ASN A 139 -13.81 11.41 -12.08
C ASN A 139 -13.38 12.78 -11.51
N GLY A 140 -12.12 12.94 -11.11
CA GLY A 140 -11.56 14.19 -10.61
C GLY A 140 -11.95 14.55 -9.18
N THR A 141 -12.68 13.71 -8.44
CA THR A 141 -13.03 14.00 -7.05
C THR A 141 -11.79 14.00 -6.16
N LYS A 142 -11.77 14.88 -5.16
CA LYS A 142 -10.60 15.12 -4.29
C LYS A 142 -10.93 14.97 -2.82
N GLY A 143 -9.90 14.65 -2.05
CA GLY A 143 -9.90 14.67 -0.59
C GLY A 143 -8.54 15.10 -0.05
N GLU A 144 -8.43 15.20 1.27
CA GLU A 144 -7.24 15.66 1.98
C GLU A 144 -6.81 14.66 3.05
N ILE A 145 -5.49 14.43 3.16
CA ILE A 145 -4.88 13.59 4.17
C ILE A 145 -3.80 14.41 4.87
N VAL A 146 -3.96 14.62 6.17
CA VAL A 146 -2.93 15.26 7.00
C VAL A 146 -2.14 14.17 7.72
N VAL A 147 -0.85 14.07 7.42
CA VAL A 147 0.06 13.09 8.03
C VAL A 147 0.93 13.79 9.07
N SER A 148 0.84 13.35 10.32
CA SER A 148 1.61 13.88 11.45
C SER A 148 2.67 12.89 11.93
N LEU A 149 3.73 13.38 12.58
CA LEU A 149 4.60 12.51 13.36
C LEU A 149 3.87 12.00 14.62
N PRO A 150 4.11 10.76 15.06
CA PRO A 150 3.54 10.27 16.31
C PRO A 150 4.04 11.12 17.49
N ALA A 151 3.18 11.34 18.48
CA ALA A 151 3.49 12.15 19.65
C ALA A 151 4.66 11.55 20.46
N ARG A 152 5.66 12.37 20.81
CA ARG A 152 6.87 11.95 21.53
C ARG A 152 6.63 11.50 22.98
N GLU A 153 5.50 11.87 23.56
CA GLU A 153 5.22 11.71 25.00
C GLU A 153 4.54 10.39 25.37
N ALA A 154 4.20 9.55 24.39
CA ALA A 154 3.62 8.24 24.66
C ALA A 154 4.66 7.29 25.25
N THR A 155 4.66 7.16 26.59
CA THR A 155 5.48 6.17 27.32
C THR A 155 5.13 4.72 26.97
N THR A 156 4.03 4.50 26.24
CA THR A 156 3.65 3.21 25.65
C THR A 156 3.17 3.45 24.22
N PHE A 157 3.93 2.98 23.23
CA PHE A 157 3.51 2.99 21.83
C PHE A 157 2.26 2.10 21.67
N ARG A 158 1.15 2.68 21.20
CA ARG A 158 -0.05 1.95 20.78
C ARG A 158 -0.27 2.27 19.30
N PRO A 159 -0.18 1.29 18.39
CA PRO A 159 -0.48 1.53 16.99
C PRO A 159 -1.91 2.04 16.85
N SER A 160 -2.08 3.18 16.18
CA SER A 160 -3.40 3.66 15.77
C SER A 160 -4.04 2.66 14.79
N GLY A 161 -5.35 2.46 14.90
CA GLY A 161 -6.09 1.56 14.00
C GLY A 161 -6.05 2.03 12.55
N THR A 162 -6.40 1.15 11.61
CA THR A 162 -6.45 1.49 10.18
C THR A 162 -7.58 2.48 9.91
N VAL A 163 -7.35 3.48 9.04
CA VAL A 163 -8.40 4.41 8.60
C VAL A 163 -9.03 3.86 7.33
N SER A 164 -10.36 3.81 7.29
CA SER A 164 -11.11 3.35 6.11
C SER A 164 -11.69 4.55 5.35
N ILE A 165 -11.61 4.51 4.02
CA ILE A 165 -12.05 5.56 3.11
C ILE A 165 -12.86 4.88 2.00
N GLU A 166 -14.11 5.30 1.80
CA GLU A 166 -14.94 4.81 0.71
C GLU A 166 -14.87 5.78 -0.47
N CYS A 167 -14.62 5.25 -1.67
CA CYS A 167 -14.58 6.01 -2.92
C CYS A 167 -15.94 5.89 -3.62
N THR A 168 -16.69 6.99 -3.71
CA THR A 168 -18.00 7.05 -4.34
C THR A 168 -17.97 7.93 -5.58
N GLU A 169 -19.04 7.89 -6.38
CA GLU A 169 -19.22 8.80 -7.51
C GLU A 169 -19.17 10.29 -7.11
N ASN A 170 -19.56 10.60 -5.86
CA ASN A 170 -19.65 11.96 -5.32
C ASN A 170 -18.37 12.40 -4.58
N GLY A 171 -17.41 11.50 -4.40
CA GLY A 171 -16.14 11.77 -3.72
C GLY A 171 -15.77 10.74 -2.66
N PHE A 172 -14.82 11.12 -1.81
CA PHE A 172 -14.31 10.27 -0.74
C PHE A 172 -15.13 10.42 0.53
N VAL A 173 -15.34 9.33 1.26
CA VAL A 173 -16.04 9.32 2.54
C VAL A 173 -15.17 8.58 3.58
N PRO A 174 -14.59 9.29 4.56
CA PRO A 174 -14.51 10.75 4.66
C PRO A 174 -13.65 11.39 3.56
N ASP A 175 -13.90 12.67 3.26
CA ASP A 175 -13.13 13.47 2.28
C ASP A 175 -11.90 14.14 2.90
N LYS A 176 -11.82 14.18 4.22
CA LYS A 176 -10.66 14.66 4.98
C LYS A 176 -10.35 13.75 6.15
N ILE A 177 -9.07 13.37 6.29
CA ILE A 177 -8.58 12.57 7.41
C ILE A 177 -7.28 13.13 7.98
N ALA A 178 -7.04 12.82 9.25
CA ALA A 178 -5.76 13.03 9.91
C ALA A 178 -5.22 11.68 10.38
N ILE A 179 -3.96 11.39 10.07
CA ILE A 179 -3.30 10.12 10.41
C ILE A 179 -1.90 10.36 10.95
N GLU A 180 -1.38 9.36 11.67
CA GLU A 180 0.03 9.30 12.02
C GLU A 180 0.85 8.71 10.88
N SER A 181 2.11 9.11 10.77
CA SER A 181 3.07 8.48 9.87
C SER A 181 3.09 6.97 10.11
N THR A 182 3.09 6.20 9.03
CA THR A 182 3.00 4.73 9.01
C THR A 182 1.64 4.12 9.37
N GLN A 183 0.63 4.92 9.71
CA GLN A 183 -0.73 4.43 9.89
C GLN A 183 -1.32 4.02 8.53
N GLY A 184 -1.82 2.79 8.47
CA GLY A 184 -2.42 2.24 7.26
C GLY A 184 -3.76 2.89 6.93
N GLN A 185 -4.00 3.08 5.63
CA GLN A 185 -5.28 3.50 5.06
C GLN A 185 -5.81 2.38 4.18
N ILE A 186 -7.11 2.12 4.24
CA ILE A 186 -7.82 1.18 3.37
C ILE A 186 -8.84 1.96 2.56
N TYR A 187 -8.76 1.86 1.25
CA TYR A 187 -9.75 2.39 0.31
C TYR A 187 -10.64 1.25 -0.18
N SER A 188 -11.95 1.44 -0.11
CA SER A 188 -12.96 0.63 -0.78
C SER A 188 -13.61 1.43 -1.91
N PHE A 189 -14.19 0.76 -2.90
CA PHE A 189 -14.69 1.41 -4.10
C PHE A 189 -16.16 1.10 -4.36
N ARG A 190 -16.94 2.14 -4.65
CA ARG A 190 -18.32 2.09 -5.18
C ARG A 190 -18.43 2.65 -6.59
N THR A 191 -17.33 3.18 -7.12
CA THR A 191 -17.18 3.70 -8.48
C THR A 191 -15.82 3.24 -9.03
N PRO A 192 -15.67 3.01 -10.35
CA PRO A 192 -14.36 2.79 -10.96
C PRO A 192 -13.37 3.89 -10.57
N SER A 193 -12.20 3.49 -10.08
CA SER A 193 -11.29 4.41 -9.41
C SER A 193 -9.82 4.15 -9.74
N ARG A 194 -9.07 5.24 -9.94
CA ARG A 194 -7.61 5.25 -9.89
C ARG A 194 -7.18 6.30 -8.90
N ILE A 195 -6.62 5.86 -7.79
CA ILE A 195 -6.24 6.72 -6.67
C ILE A 195 -4.83 7.26 -6.88
N LEU A 196 -4.71 8.58 -6.87
CA LEU A 196 -3.46 9.33 -6.88
C LEU A 196 -3.36 10.11 -5.57
N ILE A 197 -2.25 9.95 -4.85
CA ILE A 197 -1.97 10.65 -3.59
C ILE A 197 -0.67 11.44 -3.74
N GLU A 198 -0.74 12.75 -3.53
CA GLU A 198 0.38 13.67 -3.77
C GLU A 198 0.64 14.54 -2.56
N LEU A 199 1.90 14.62 -2.11
CA LEU A 199 2.30 15.56 -1.06
C LEU A 199 2.24 16.97 -1.62
N VAL A 200 1.30 17.77 -1.12
CA VAL A 200 1.10 19.16 -1.54
C VAL A 200 1.94 20.09 -0.68
N THR A 201 1.88 19.92 0.63
CA THR A 201 2.62 20.75 1.60
C THR A 201 3.42 19.85 2.53
N PRO A 202 4.75 19.72 2.34
CA PRO A 202 5.60 19.01 3.29
C PRO A 202 5.57 19.67 4.67
N ASP A 203 5.45 18.87 5.71
CA ASP A 203 5.78 19.32 7.07
C ASP A 203 7.24 18.96 7.37
N ASP A 204 8.14 19.79 6.81
CA ASP A 204 9.58 19.69 7.05
C ASP A 204 10.01 20.46 8.31
N SER A 205 9.04 20.90 9.10
CA SER A 205 9.29 21.79 10.20
C SER A 205 10.04 21.05 11.32
N SER A 206 11.29 21.44 11.55
CA SER A 206 12.08 20.98 12.71
C SER A 206 11.51 21.50 14.04
N THR A 207 10.40 22.23 14.01
CA THR A 207 9.73 22.91 15.12
C THR A 207 9.04 21.97 16.12
N GLY A 208 9.08 20.66 15.92
CA GLY A 208 8.96 19.70 17.04
C GLY A 208 10.20 19.66 17.97
N LEU A 209 11.26 20.43 17.70
CA LEU A 209 12.51 20.45 18.48
C LEU A 209 12.84 21.76 19.20
N ARG A 210 12.01 22.82 19.12
CA ARG A 210 12.14 24.07 19.89
C ARG A 210 10.77 24.76 19.93
N ALA A 211 10.18 25.22 21.02
CA ALA A 211 10.59 25.36 22.40
C ALA A 211 9.31 25.57 23.26
N THR A 212 9.29 25.02 24.47
CA THR A 212 8.75 25.74 25.64
C THR A 212 9.85 25.73 26.68
N ASP A 213 10.26 26.95 27.05
CA ASP A 213 11.40 27.27 27.87
C ASP A 213 11.31 26.76 29.31
N GLU A 214 12.51 26.53 29.86
CA GLU A 214 12.90 26.76 31.25
C GLU A 214 12.09 26.08 32.37
N THR A 215 12.39 24.81 32.64
CA THR A 215 12.92 24.41 33.96
C THR A 215 13.41 22.96 33.97
N ALA A 216 14.46 22.73 34.76
CA ALA A 216 14.87 21.44 35.31
C ALA A 216 15.70 20.46 34.45
N SER A 217 17.00 20.51 34.76
CA SER A 217 17.82 19.36 35.14
C SER A 217 18.48 18.52 34.04
N GLN A 218 19.81 18.48 34.14
CA GLN A 218 20.74 17.62 33.42
C GLN A 218 20.23 16.17 33.34
N GLN A 219 19.70 15.76 32.18
CA GLN A 219 19.39 14.35 31.95
C GLN A 219 20.57 13.63 31.27
N LYS A 220 21.11 12.71 32.05
CA LYS A 220 22.10 11.67 31.70
C LYS A 220 21.75 11.00 30.38
N VAL A 221 22.69 10.99 29.45
CA VAL A 221 22.66 10.16 28.23
C VAL A 221 22.50 8.69 28.64
N VAL A 222 21.33 8.10 28.38
CA VAL A 222 21.14 6.65 28.51
C VAL A 222 21.81 5.99 27.30
N ARG A 223 23.05 5.51 27.50
CA ARG A 223 23.71 4.64 26.53
C ARG A 223 23.06 3.25 26.56
N TRP A 224 22.57 2.81 25.41
CA TRP A 224 22.20 1.42 25.16
C TRP A 224 23.33 0.48 25.61
N ARG A 225 23.04 -0.42 26.56
CA ARG A 225 23.96 -1.51 26.92
C ARG A 225 23.69 -2.70 26.01
N LYS A 226 24.75 -3.27 25.43
CA LYS A 226 24.70 -4.54 24.69
C LYS A 226 24.06 -5.63 25.57
N PRO A 227 23.21 -6.52 25.01
CA PRO A 227 22.77 -7.71 25.73
C PRO A 227 23.99 -8.59 26.06
N LEU A 228 23.98 -9.20 27.25
CA LEU A 228 24.98 -10.22 27.59
C LEU A 228 24.78 -11.46 26.70
N PRO A 229 25.88 -12.10 26.26
CA PRO A 229 25.78 -13.33 25.49
C PRO A 229 25.13 -14.44 26.35
N PRO A 230 24.46 -15.41 25.71
CA PRO A 230 23.88 -16.55 26.42
C PRO A 230 25.00 -17.34 27.10
N ASN A 231 24.80 -17.67 28.38
CA ASN A 231 25.72 -18.53 29.12
C ASN A 231 25.82 -19.89 28.42
N GLY A 232 27.05 -20.33 28.15
CA GLY A 232 27.35 -21.70 27.74
C GLY A 232 27.23 -22.69 28.89
#